data_AF-A0A535BQM9-F1
#
_entry.id   AF-A0A535BQM9-F1
#
_cell.length_a   1.000
_cell.length_b   1.000
_cell.length_c   1.000
_cell.angle_alpha   90.00
_cell.angle_beta   90.00
_cell.angle_gamma   90.00
#
_symmetry.space_group_name_H-M   'P 1'
#
loop_
_entity.id
_entity.type
_entity.pdbx_description
1 polymer ?
#
loop_
_entity_poly.entity_id
_entity_poly.type
_entity_poly.pdbx_seq_one_letter_code
_entity_poly.pdbx_strand_id
1 'polypeptide(L)'
;MGSLNREQRNAFLASFLGWTLDAFDFFILTFVTLRIAKDFNVALPAIAFTITLTLMLRPVGALLFGILADRFGRRTPLMIDIICYSVIELLTAFSPNYFVFFLLRGLFGIAM
;
A
#
# COMPACT_ATOMS: atom_id res chain seq x y z
N MET A 1 15.63 -28.24 -13.50
CA MET A 1 15.32 -27.04 -12.69
C MET A 1 16.47 -26.05 -12.86
N GLY A 2 16.45 -25.27 -13.94
CA GLY A 2 17.55 -24.34 -14.27
C GLY A 2 17.50 -23.10 -13.37
N SER A 3 18.67 -22.66 -12.92
CA SER A 3 18.89 -21.61 -11.91
C SER A 3 18.11 -20.31 -12.20
N LEU A 4 17.46 -19.77 -11.16
CA LEU A 4 16.86 -18.44 -11.20
C LEU A 4 17.94 -17.41 -11.57
N ASN A 5 17.70 -16.65 -12.64
CA ASN A 5 18.58 -15.59 -13.08
C ASN A 5 18.70 -14.53 -11.96
N ARG A 6 19.86 -13.86 -11.79
CA ARG A 6 20.08 -12.89 -10.68
C ARG A 6 18.94 -11.88 -10.56
N GLU A 7 18.41 -11.46 -11.70
CA GLU A 7 17.29 -10.53 -11.76
C GLU A 7 15.93 -11.12 -11.40
N GLN A 8 15.68 -12.41 -11.69
CA GLN A 8 14.47 -13.08 -11.21
C GLN A 8 14.50 -13.26 -9.68
N ARG A 9 15.69 -13.52 -9.12
CA ARG A 9 15.89 -13.59 -7.67
C ARG A 9 15.69 -12.22 -7.01
N ASN A 10 16.18 -11.14 -7.62
CA ASN A 10 15.96 -9.78 -7.12
C ASN A 10 14.49 -9.37 -7.22
N ALA A 11 13.79 -9.69 -8.31
CA ALA A 11 12.36 -9.42 -8.44
C ALA A 11 11.52 -10.21 -7.42
N PHE A 12 11.89 -11.47 -7.16
CA PHE A 12 11.26 -12.28 -6.12
C PHE A 12 11.49 -11.68 -4.72
N LEU A 13 12.73 -11.30 -4.40
CA LEU A 13 13.05 -10.64 -3.13
C LEU A 13 12.32 -9.30 -2.97
N ALA A 14 12.24 -8.48 -4.02
CA ALA A 14 11.51 -7.22 -4.00
C ALA A 14 10.01 -7.44 -3.77
N SER A 15 9.42 -8.43 -4.43
CA SER A 15 8.00 -8.80 -4.23
C SER A 15 7.74 -9.34 -2.82
N PHE A 16 8.65 -10.16 -2.29
CA PHE A 16 8.57 -10.70 -0.95
C PHE A 16 8.72 -9.61 0.13
N LEU A 17 9.67 -8.69 -0.07
CA LEU A 17 9.87 -7.54 0.81
C LEU A 17 8.69 -6.57 0.74
N GLY A 18 8.13 -6.31 -0.45
CA GLY A 18 6.92 -5.50 -0.61
C GLY A 18 5.73 -6.10 0.13
N TRP A 19 5.51 -7.42 -0.01
CA TRP A 19 4.48 -8.12 0.76
C TRP A 19 4.72 -8.08 2.27
N THR A 20 5.98 -8.18 2.70
CA THR A 20 6.34 -8.06 4.12
C THR A 20 6.10 -6.65 4.66
N LEU A 21 6.43 -5.62 3.88
CA LEU A 21 6.17 -4.21 4.20
C LEU A 21 4.68 -3.93 4.32
N ASP A 22 3.87 -4.45 3.42
CA ASP A 22 2.40 -4.31 3.50
C ASP A 22 1.82 -4.94 4.76
N ALA A 23 2.24 -6.18 5.07
CA ALA A 23 1.82 -6.84 6.29
C ALA A 23 2.23 -6.02 7.52
N PHE A 24 3.44 -5.47 7.51
CA PHE A 24 3.95 -4.61 8.57
C PHE A 24 3.15 -3.31 8.74
N ASP A 25 2.82 -2.59 7.65
CA ASP A 25 1.97 -1.39 7.70
C ASP A 25 0.59 -1.71 8.28
N PHE A 26 -0.02 -2.83 7.86
CA PHE A 26 -1.31 -3.27 8.38
C PHE A 26 -1.27 -3.52 9.90
N PHE A 27 -0.20 -4.13 10.40
CA PHE A 27 -0.02 -4.32 11.84
C PHE A 27 0.19 -3.00 12.58
N ILE A 28 1.08 -2.13 12.10
CA ILE A 28 1.31 -0.81 12.70
C ILE A 28 0.00 -0.03 12.77
N LEU A 29 -0.77 -0.05 11.69
CA LEU A 29 -2.06 0.65 11.64
C LEU A 29 -3.01 0.17 12.71
N THR A 30 -3.11 -1.14 12.89
CA THR A 30 -3.98 -1.74 13.91
C THR A 30 -3.59 -1.25 15.31
N PHE A 31 -2.29 -1.14 15.61
CA PHE A 31 -1.81 -0.63 16.90
C PHE A 31 -2.01 0.88 17.07
N VAL A 32 -1.78 1.67 16.02
CA VAL A 32 -1.81 3.13 16.11
C VAL A 32 -3.20 3.72 15.87
N THR A 33 -4.16 2.94 15.37
CA THR A 33 -5.55 3.36 15.10
C THR A 33 -6.20 4.06 16.30
N LEU A 34 -5.98 3.54 17.51
CA LEU A 34 -6.50 4.16 18.74
C LEU A 34 -5.88 5.54 19.04
N ARG A 35 -4.61 5.73 18.68
CA ARG A 35 -3.88 6.98 18.86
C ARG A 35 -4.28 8.01 17.82
N ILE A 36 -4.36 7.59 16.55
CA ILE A 36 -4.89 8.41 15.44
C ILE A 36 -6.31 8.87 15.75
N ALA A 37 -7.18 8.01 16.31
CA ALA A 37 -8.53 8.41 16.72
C ALA A 37 -8.54 9.54 17.74
N LYS A 38 -7.62 9.49 18.71
CA LYS A 38 -7.47 10.53 19.74
C LYS A 38 -6.88 11.82 19.17
N ASP A 39 -5.83 11.73 18.35
CA ASP A 39 -5.16 12.90 17.78
C ASP A 39 -6.07 13.65 16.81
N PHE A 40 -6.86 12.94 16.00
CA PHE A 40 -7.80 13.55 15.05
C PHE A 40 -9.20 13.80 15.62
N ASN A 41 -9.45 13.47 16.90
CA ASN A 41 -10.77 13.60 17.56
C ASN A 41 -11.94 12.97 16.76
N VAL A 42 -11.67 11.89 16.03
CA VAL A 42 -12.66 11.17 15.20
C VAL A 42 -13.05 9.86 15.86
N ALA A 43 -14.30 9.45 15.65
CA ALA A 43 -14.81 8.18 16.15
C ALA A 43 -13.98 7.01 15.60
N LEU A 44 -13.62 6.05 16.46
CA LEU A 44 -12.98 4.78 16.08
C LEU A 44 -13.56 4.14 14.81
N PRO A 45 -14.90 4.02 14.65
CA PRO A 45 -15.49 3.44 13.45
C PRO A 45 -15.16 4.20 12.17
N ALA A 46 -14.91 5.51 12.22
CA ALA A 46 -14.54 6.29 11.06
C ALA A 46 -13.13 5.92 10.55
N ILE A 47 -12.17 5.65 11.44
CA ILE A 47 -10.84 5.18 11.05
C ILE A 47 -10.89 3.74 10.53
N ALA A 48 -11.68 2.88 11.18
CA ALA A 48 -11.90 1.52 10.69
C ALA A 48 -12.53 1.51 9.27
N PHE A 49 -13.41 2.47 8.98
CA PHE A 49 -13.98 2.66 7.64
C PHE A 49 -12.91 3.02 6.61
N THR A 50 -11.95 3.88 6.96
CA THR A 50 -10.81 4.23 6.10
C THR A 50 -9.96 3.00 5.74
N ILE A 51 -9.69 2.12 6.72
CA ILE A 51 -8.95 0.87 6.50
C ILE A 51 -9.76 -0.07 5.59
N THR A 52 -11.07 -0.17 5.84
CA THR A 52 -11.98 -0.98 5.01
C THR A 52 -12.02 -0.48 3.56
N LEU A 53 -12.05 0.84 3.35
CA LEU A 53 -11.99 1.45 2.03
C LEU A 53 -10.67 1.11 1.32
N THR A 54 -9.56 1.17 2.04
CA THR A 54 -8.23 0.78 1.53
C THR A 54 -8.26 -0.66 1.04
N LEU A 55 -8.81 -1.58 1.84
CA LEU A 55 -8.98 -3.00 1.48
C LEU A 55 -9.91 -3.20 0.27
N MET A 56 -10.97 -2.40 0.14
CA MET A 56 -11.88 -2.46 -1.01
C MET A 56 -11.25 -1.95 -2.30
N LEU A 57 -10.28 -1.03 -2.22
CA LEU A 57 -9.60 -0.47 -3.39
C LEU A 57 -8.44 -1.34 -3.89
N ARG A 58 -7.90 -2.24 -3.06
CA ARG A 58 -6.84 -3.20 -3.44
C ARG A 58 -7.11 -3.97 -4.74
N PRO A 59 -8.31 -4.56 -4.98
CA PRO A 59 -8.58 -5.25 -6.25
C PRO A 59 -8.55 -4.30 -7.45
N VAL A 60 -8.92 -3.03 -7.26
CA VAL A 60 -8.91 -2.01 -8.31
C VAL A 60 -7.46 -1.66 -8.67
N GLY A 61 -6.61 -1.46 -7.67
CA GLY A 61 -5.17 -1.27 -7.84
C GLY A 61 -4.52 -2.46 -8.56
N ALA A 62 -4.74 -3.67 -8.04
CA ALA A 62 -4.23 -4.90 -8.61
C ALA A 62 -4.66 -5.12 -10.06
N LEU A 63 -5.89 -4.75 -10.45
CA LEU A 63 -6.34 -4.82 -11.84
C LEU A 63 -5.63 -3.79 -12.72
N LEU A 64 -5.50 -2.54 -12.27
CA LEU A 64 -4.82 -1.48 -13.02
C LEU A 64 -3.34 -1.80 -13.23
N PHE A 65 -2.62 -2.12 -12.15
CA PHE A 65 -1.20 -2.49 -12.21
C PHE A 65 -0.98 -3.85 -12.87
N GLY A 66 -1.94 -4.77 -12.79
CA GLY A 66 -1.93 -6.06 -13.50
C GLY A 66 -2.00 -5.89 -15.03
N ILE A 67 -2.94 -5.08 -15.53
CA ILE A 67 -3.04 -4.76 -16.97
C ILE A 67 -1.78 -4.03 -17.44
N LEU A 68 -1.24 -3.13 -16.61
CA LEU A 68 -0.02 -2.40 -16.92
C LEU A 68 1.20 -3.34 -16.96
N ALA A 69 1.24 -4.36 -16.10
CA ALA A 69 2.27 -5.40 -16.09
C ALA A 69 2.25 -6.31 -17.31
N ASP A 70 1.06 -6.61 -17.83
CA ASP A 70 0.92 -7.36 -19.07
C ASP A 70 1.36 -6.57 -20.30
N ARG A 71 1.23 -5.23 -20.28
CA ARG A 71 1.55 -4.36 -21.43
C ARG A 71 2.98 -3.84 -21.47
N PHE A 72 3.59 -3.51 -20.32
CA PHE A 72 4.92 -2.89 -20.22
C PHE A 72 6.03 -3.85 -19.73
N GLY A 73 5.71 -5.12 -19.50
CA GLY A 73 6.63 -6.13 -18.99
C GLY A 73 6.76 -6.09 -17.46
N ARG A 74 6.75 -7.26 -16.82
CA ARG A 74 6.60 -7.47 -15.36
C ARG A 74 7.54 -6.72 -14.41
N ARG A 75 8.67 -6.15 -14.86
CA ARG A 75 9.65 -5.49 -13.96
C ARG A 75 9.34 -4.03 -13.69
N THR A 76 9.00 -3.28 -14.73
CA THR A 76 8.76 -1.83 -14.67
C THR A 76 7.57 -1.44 -13.79
N PRO A 77 6.39 -2.06 -13.92
CA PRO A 77 5.24 -1.75 -13.09
C PRO A 77 5.47 -2.13 -11.63
N LEU A 78 6.17 -3.23 -11.35
CA LEU A 78 6.50 -3.65 -9.98
C LEU A 78 7.39 -2.61 -9.26
N MET A 79 8.36 -2.01 -9.96
CA MET A 79 9.16 -0.92 -9.41
C MET A 79 8.36 0.37 -9.22
N ILE A 80 7.49 0.71 -10.18
CA ILE A 80 6.64 1.91 -10.11
C ILE A 80 5.67 1.78 -8.93
N ASP A 81 5.05 0.62 -8.77
CA ASP A 81 4.14 0.28 -7.69
C ASP A 81 4.82 0.45 -6.32
N ILE A 82 6.02 -0.13 -6.15
CA ILE A 82 6.81 -0.01 -4.93
C ILE A 82 7.10 1.45 -4.56
N ILE A 83 7.52 2.25 -5.55
CA ILE A 83 7.79 3.67 -5.35
C ILE A 83 6.50 4.43 -5.03
N CYS A 84 5.41 4.12 -5.72
CA CYS A 84 4.13 4.81 -5.58
C CYS A 84 3.54 4.59 -4.19
N TYR A 85 3.44 3.34 -3.71
CA TYR A 85 2.92 3.07 -2.37
C TYR A 85 3.83 3.68 -1.29
N SER A 86 5.15 3.57 -1.44
CA SER A 86 6.11 4.11 -0.46
C SER A 86 5.98 5.63 -0.29
N VAL A 87 5.80 6.35 -1.41
CA VAL A 87 5.59 7.82 -1.39
C VAL A 87 4.24 8.15 -0.73
N ILE A 88 3.18 7.41 -1.04
CA ILE A 88 1.86 7.61 -0.45
C ILE A 88 1.88 7.30 1.07
N GLU A 89 2.60 6.27 1.50
CA GLU A 89 2.77 5.90 2.90
C GLU A 89 3.47 7.03 3.69
N LEU A 90 4.56 7.58 3.14
CA LEU A 90 5.27 8.72 3.71
C LEU A 90 4.39 9.97 3.79
N LEU A 91 3.60 10.24 2.74
CA LEU A 91 2.63 11.34 2.75
C LEU A 91 1.54 11.12 3.80
N THR A 92 1.13 9.86 4.03
CA THR A 92 0.13 9.51 5.04
C THR A 92 0.65 9.80 6.45
N ALA A 93 1.92 9.53 6.72
CA ALA A 93 2.56 9.85 8.00
C ALA A 93 2.59 11.35 8.29
N PHE A 94 2.64 12.20 7.25
CA PHE A 94 2.62 13.67 7.36
C PHE A 94 1.22 14.29 7.28
N SER A 95 0.15 13.49 7.22
CA SER A 95 -1.19 14.03 7.01
C SER A 95 -1.65 14.86 8.23
N PRO A 96 -2.02 16.16 8.07
CA PRO A 96 -2.42 17.02 9.17
C PRO A 96 -3.92 16.95 9.48
N ASN A 97 -4.73 16.34 8.61
CA ASN A 97 -6.19 16.27 8.72
C ASN A 97 -6.73 14.87 8.40
N TYR A 98 -7.83 14.47 9.07
CA TYR A 98 -8.50 13.19 8.81
C TYR A 98 -8.93 13.01 7.34
N PHE A 99 -9.36 14.08 6.68
CA PHE A 99 -9.74 14.02 5.26
C PHE A 99 -8.55 13.69 4.34
N VAL A 100 -7.37 14.24 4.65
CA VAL A 100 -6.13 13.95 3.91
C VAL A 100 -5.67 12.52 4.19
N PHE A 101 -5.74 12.08 5.46
CA PHE A 101 -5.50 10.69 5.83
C PHE A 101 -6.42 9.71 5.08
N PHE A 102 -7.72 10.03 4.98
CA PHE A 102 -8.71 9.22 4.29
C PHE A 102 -8.42 9.11 2.79
N LEU A 103 -8.12 10.23 2.13
CA LEU A 103 -7.78 10.24 0.71
C LEU A 103 -6.47 9.49 0.43
N LEU A 104 -5.43 9.71 1.23
CA LEU A 104 -4.14 9.06 1.06
C LEU A 104 -4.23 7.56 1.28
N ARG A 105 -5.00 7.10 2.26
CA ARG A 105 -5.28 5.67 2.47
C ARG A 105 -6.08 5.06 1.33
N GLY A 106 -7.05 5.79 0.77
CA GLY A 106 -7.73 5.37 -0.45
C GLY A 106 -6.76 5.24 -1.62
N LEU A 107 -5.88 6.23 -1.83
CA LEU A 107 -4.86 6.20 -2.87
C LEU A 107 -3.86 5.06 -2.66
N PHE A 108 -3.48 4.80 -1.40
CA PHE A 108 -2.60 3.72 -1.01
C PHE A 108 -3.17 2.37 -1.41
N GLY A 109 -4.47 2.14 -1.16
CA GLY A 109 -5.15 0.91 -1.58
C GLY A 109 -5.22 0.73 -3.10
N ILE A 110 -5.04 1.79 -3.90
CA ILE A 110 -4.98 1.69 -5.37
C ILE A 110 -3.54 1.46 -5.85
N ALA A 111 -2.55 1.97 -5.11
CA ALA A 111 -1.13 1.88 -5.46
C ALA A 111 -0.45 0.61 -4.93
N MET A 112 -1.23 -0.37 -4.48
CA MET A 112 -0.81 -1.53 -3.70
C MET A 112 -1.60 -2.77 -4.17
#